data_AF-A0A552V538-F1
#
_entry.id   AF-A0A552V538-F1
#
_cell.length_a   1.000
_cell.length_b   1.000
_cell.length_c   1.000
_cell.angle_alpha   90.00
_cell.angle_beta   90.00
_cell.angle_gamma   90.00
#
_symmetry.space_group_name_H-M   'P 1'
#
loop_
_entity.id
_entity.type
_entity.pdbx_description
1 polymer ?
#
loop_
_entity_poly.entity_id
_entity_poly.type
_entity_poly.pdbx_seq_one_letter_code
_entity_poly.pdbx_strand_id
1 'polypeptide(L)'
;MQLGGNLDHPRQEGQVITYRKLEKIPNKANTYKMTLTAEAKDYQKSNDIVLVIDCSSSMYRKITKNDELIVYARETAKKFVKKEFKINDKARIAIVPFGKY
;
A
#
# COMPACT_ATOMS: atom_id res chain seq x y z
N MET A 1 2.70 -5.13 39.38
CA MET A 1 1.57 -5.02 38.45
C MET A 1 1.91 -5.84 37.21
N GLN A 2 1.51 -7.11 37.22
CA GLN A 2 1.67 -7.99 36.07
C GLN A 2 0.52 -7.61 35.12
N LEU A 3 0.85 -6.92 34.04
CA LEU A 3 -0.12 -6.68 32.96
C LEU A 3 -0.31 -8.03 32.27
N GLY A 4 -1.41 -8.72 32.62
CA GLY A 4 -1.94 -9.85 31.86
C GLY A 4 -2.08 -9.47 30.40
N GLY A 5 -1.75 -10.34 29.46
CA GLY A 5 -2.58 -11.49 29.13
C GLY A 5 -3.37 -11.10 27.88
N ASN A 6 -2.87 -11.56 26.72
CA ASN A 6 -3.17 -11.12 25.34
C ASN A 6 -2.57 -9.77 24.96
N LEU A 7 -1.49 -9.80 24.18
CA LEU A 7 -1.05 -8.68 23.36
C LEU A 7 -2.18 -8.41 22.36
N ASP A 8 -3.05 -7.46 22.67
CA ASP A 8 -4.09 -7.02 21.75
C ASP A 8 -3.42 -6.32 20.56
N HIS A 9 -3.27 -7.05 19.47
CA HIS A 9 -2.95 -6.50 18.16
C HIS A 9 -4.17 -5.73 17.61
N PRO A 10 -3.99 -4.68 16.79
CA PRO A 10 -5.11 -3.93 16.23
C PRO A 10 -6.05 -4.85 15.43
N ARG A 11 -7.33 -4.91 15.82
CA ARG A 11 -8.35 -5.78 15.19
C ARG A 11 -9.23 -5.02 14.20
N GLN A 12 -9.50 -3.74 14.47
CA GLN A 12 -10.32 -2.87 13.62
C GLN A 12 -9.46 -2.13 12.58
N GLU A 13 -10.03 -1.87 11.41
CA GLU A 13 -9.38 -1.07 10.37
C GLU A 13 -9.14 0.38 10.85
N GLY A 14 -7.96 0.93 10.58
CA GLY A 14 -7.54 2.24 11.06
C GLY A 14 -7.19 2.30 12.56
N GLN A 15 -7.27 1.17 13.27
CA GLN A 15 -6.95 1.13 14.70
C GLN A 15 -5.44 1.21 14.93
N VAL A 16 -5.06 2.01 15.93
CA VAL A 16 -3.69 2.10 16.44
C VAL A 16 -3.72 1.69 17.91
N ILE A 17 -2.81 0.81 18.30
CA ILE A 17 -2.60 0.38 19.69
C ILE A 17 -1.17 0.68 20.08
N THR A 18 -0.99 1.31 21.24
CA THR A 18 0.33 1.62 21.80
C THR A 18 0.51 0.95 23.14
N TYR A 19 1.67 0.31 23.33
CA TYR A 19 2.05 -0.36 24.57
C TYR A 19 3.32 0.26 25.13
N ARG A 20 3.37 0.43 26.46
CA ARG A 20 4.55 0.91 27.17
C ARG A 20 4.96 -0.10 28.25
N LYS A 21 6.23 -0.50 28.23
CA LYS A 21 6.89 -1.28 29.28
C LYS A 21 7.91 -0.43 29.99
N LEU A 22 7.98 -0.57 31.31
CA LEU A 22 9.03 -0.02 32.15
C LEU A 22 9.68 -1.16 32.93
N GLU A 23 10.99 -1.30 32.81
CA GLU A 23 11.79 -2.32 33.47
C GLU A 23 12.86 -1.63 34.32
N LYS A 24 12.90 -1.92 35.62
CA LYS A 24 13.93 -1.35 36.50
C LYS A 24 15.29 -1.95 36.14
N ILE A 25 16.32 -1.12 36.03
CA ILE A 25 17.69 -1.60 35.82
C ILE A 25 18.29 -1.98 37.18
N PRO A 26 18.70 -3.26 37.39
CA PRO A 26 19.32 -3.67 38.65
C PRO A 26 20.55 -2.82 38.99
N ASN A 27 20.77 -2.60 40.28
CA ASN A 27 21.94 -1.89 40.81
C ASN A 27 22.11 -0.43 40.33
N LYS A 28 21.05 0.21 39.81
CA LYS A 28 21.02 1.64 39.52
C LYS A 28 19.81 2.29 40.20
N ALA A 29 20.07 3.28 41.06
CA ALA A 29 19.00 4.07 41.66
C ALA A 29 18.25 4.85 40.57
N ASN A 30 16.91 4.88 40.67
CA ASN A 30 16.03 5.67 39.81
C ASN A 30 16.22 5.50 38.30
N THR A 31 16.76 4.36 37.84
CA THR A 31 17.02 4.10 36.42
C THR A 31 16.12 2.99 35.90
N TYR A 32 15.44 3.27 34.79
CA TYR A 32 14.49 2.35 34.15
C TYR A 32 14.74 2.29 32.64
N LYS A 33 14.60 1.10 32.06
CA LYS A 33 14.48 0.90 30.62
C LYS A 33 13.02 1.05 30.24
N MET A 34 12.74 1.93 29.28
CA MET A 34 11.41 2.10 28.73
C MET A 34 11.37 1.53 27.31
N THR A 35 10.37 0.70 27.03
CA THR A 35 10.05 0.25 25.68
C THR A 35 8.67 0.76 25.31
N LEU A 36 8.57 1.51 24.22
CA LEU A 36 7.31 1.92 23.61
C LEU A 36 7.15 1.14 22.31
N THR A 37 6.01 0.47 22.16
CA THR A 37 5.63 -0.25 20.94
C THR A 37 4.35 0.38 20.41
N ALA A 38 4.30 0.63 19.10
CA ALA A 38 3.10 1.07 18.41
C ALA A 38 2.80 0.09 17.27
N GLU A 39 1.57 -0.41 17.23
CA GLU A 39 1.07 -1.26 16.17
C GLU A 39 -0.18 -0.62 15.56
N ALA A 40 -0.31 -0.69 14.25
CA ALA A 40 -1.45 -0.12 13.52
C ALA A 40 -1.98 -1.13 12.50
N LYS A 41 -3.29 -1.09 12.25
CA LYS A 41 -3.93 -1.79 11.14
C LYS A 41 -4.46 -0.79 10.14
N ASP A 42 -4.06 -0.95 8.89
CA ASP A 42 -4.46 -0.05 7.81
C ASP A 42 -5.99 -0.02 7.63
N TYR A 43 -6.47 1.13 7.17
CA TYR A 43 -7.85 1.28 6.75
C TYR A 43 -8.00 0.78 5.31
N GLN A 44 -8.86 -0.21 5.08
CA GLN A 44 -9.04 -0.79 3.74
C GLN A 44 -10.07 0.05 2.97
N LYS A 45 -9.62 1.12 2.32
CA LYS A 45 -10.48 1.92 1.45
C LYS A 45 -10.68 1.21 0.12
N SER A 46 -11.91 0.94 -0.29
CA SER A 46 -12.19 0.49 -1.66
C SER A 46 -11.95 1.65 -2.63
N ASN A 47 -10.98 1.49 -3.52
CA ASN A 47 -10.70 2.47 -4.57
C ASN A 47 -11.33 1.99 -5.90
N ASP A 48 -12.09 2.86 -6.53
CA ASP A 48 -12.57 2.67 -7.90
C ASP A 48 -11.68 3.47 -8.84
N ILE A 49 -11.04 2.78 -9.77
CA ILE A 49 -10.06 3.37 -10.68
C ILE A 49 -10.52 3.11 -12.11
N VAL A 50 -10.54 4.16 -12.93
CA VAL A 50 -10.78 4.06 -14.37
C VAL A 50 -9.49 4.42 -15.10
N LEU A 51 -8.88 3.45 -15.79
CA LEU A 51 -7.76 3.69 -16.69
C LEU A 51 -8.30 3.99 -18.08
N VAL A 52 -8.23 5.26 -18.49
CA VAL A 52 -8.49 5.67 -19.87
C VAL A 52 -7.17 5.66 -20.64
N ILE A 53 -7.05 4.79 -21.64
CA ILE A 53 -5.83 4.61 -22.42
C ILE A 53 -6.04 5.14 -23.83
N ASP A 54 -5.31 6.20 -24.20
CA ASP A 54 -5.27 6.69 -25.58
C ASP A 54 -4.70 5.60 -26.50
N CYS A 55 -5.43 5.30 -27.56
CA CYS A 55 -5.15 4.32 -28.60
C CYS A 55 -5.22 4.96 -29.99
N SER A 56 -5.15 6.29 -30.09
CA SER A 56 -5.06 7.04 -31.34
C SER A 56 -3.80 6.68 -32.13
N SER A 57 -3.80 6.98 -33.44
CA SER A 57 -2.69 6.62 -34.35
C SER A 57 -1.32 7.15 -33.89
N SER A 58 -1.26 8.31 -33.21
CA SER A 58 -0.02 8.85 -32.63
C SER A 58 0.61 7.95 -31.57
N MET A 59 -0.18 7.08 -30.92
CA MET A 59 0.33 6.13 -29.93
C MET A 59 1.10 4.96 -30.57
N TYR A 60 0.94 4.73 -31.86
CA TYR A 60 1.72 3.73 -32.62
C TYR A 60 3.03 4.29 -33.16
N ARG A 61 3.36 5.54 -32.85
CA ARG A 61 4.66 6.10 -33.22
C ARG A 61 5.78 5.36 -32.47
N LYS A 62 6.83 5.04 -33.22
CA LYS A 62 8.07 4.49 -32.69
C LYS A 62 8.78 5.51 -31.78
N ILE A 63 9.10 5.08 -30.57
CA ILE A 63 9.99 5.80 -29.63
C ILE A 63 11.43 5.35 -29.87
N THR A 64 11.63 4.06 -30.11
CA THR A 64 12.93 3.46 -30.47
C THR A 64 12.76 2.60 -31.73
N LYS A 65 13.83 1.96 -32.22
CA LYS A 65 13.74 1.03 -33.36
C LYS A 65 12.71 -0.10 -33.13
N ASN A 66 12.54 -0.53 -31.89
CA ASN A 66 11.75 -1.71 -31.51
C ASN A 66 10.53 -1.38 -30.63
N ASP A 67 10.39 -0.14 -30.14
CA ASP A 67 9.35 0.22 -29.17
C ASP A 67 8.36 1.24 -29.73
N GLU A 68 7.07 0.96 -29.55
CA GLU A 68 5.96 1.89 -29.81
C GLU A 68 5.41 2.41 -28.48
N LEU A 69 4.93 3.66 -28.47
CA LEU A 69 4.39 4.30 -27.26
C LEU A 69 3.22 3.51 -26.66
N ILE A 70 2.37 2.92 -27.50
CA ILE A 70 1.24 2.10 -27.07
C ILE A 70 1.68 0.83 -26.32
N VAL A 71 2.82 0.23 -26.69
CA VAL A 71 3.36 -0.95 -26.00
C VAL A 71 3.81 -0.54 -24.59
N TYR A 72 4.52 0.58 -24.47
CA TYR A 72 4.95 1.10 -23.18
C TYR A 72 3.77 1.44 -22.27
N ALA A 73 2.73 2.09 -22.81
CA ALA A 73 1.52 2.42 -22.08
C ALA A 73 0.82 1.16 -21.54
N ARG A 74 0.68 0.12 -22.37
CA ARG A 74 0.10 -1.18 -21.97
C ARG A 74 0.90 -1.87 -20.89
N GLU A 75 2.23 -1.93 -21.03
CA GLU A 75 3.08 -2.57 -20.02
C GLU A 75 3.08 -1.80 -18.69
N THR A 76 3.00 -0.47 -18.76
CA THR A 76 2.90 0.38 -17.56
C THR A 76 1.55 0.21 -16.88
N ALA A 77 0.45 0.17 -17.64
CA ALA A 77 -0.88 -0.13 -17.10
C ALA A 77 -0.94 -1.50 -16.42
N LYS A 78 -0.35 -2.54 -17.03
CA LYS A 78 -0.23 -3.87 -16.40
C LYS A 78 0.54 -3.83 -15.09
N LYS A 79 1.67 -3.11 -15.04
CA LYS A 79 2.47 -2.94 -13.82
C LYS A 79 1.70 -2.17 -12.74
N PHE A 80 0.98 -1.12 -13.12
CA PHE A 80 0.14 -0.35 -12.22
C PHE A 80 -0.95 -1.23 -11.58
N VAL A 81 -1.73 -1.94 -12.41
CA VAL A 81 -2.80 -2.83 -11.94
C VAL A 81 -2.24 -3.90 -10.99
N LYS A 82 -1.12 -4.52 -11.34
CA LYS A 82 -0.45 -5.51 -10.47
C LYS A 82 0.02 -4.91 -9.14
N LYS A 83 0.49 -3.66 -9.13
CA LYS A 83 0.94 -2.98 -7.92
C LYS A 83 -0.25 -2.63 -7.02
N GLU A 84 -1.34 -2.12 -7.60
CA GLU A 84 -2.55 -1.75 -6.84
C GLU A 84 -3.15 -2.97 -6.13
N PHE A 85 -3.32 -4.09 -6.82
CA PHE A 85 -3.88 -5.31 -6.21
C PHE A 85 -2.99 -5.95 -5.14
N LYS A 86 -1.70 -5.60 -5.06
CA LYS A 86 -0.83 -6.01 -3.95
C LYS A 86 -1.05 -5.16 -2.69
N ILE A 87 -1.52 -3.93 -2.85
CA ILE A 87 -1.72 -2.95 -1.77
C ILE A 87 -3.17 -3.05 -1.27
N ASN A 88 -4.12 -3.22 -2.20
CA ASN A 88 -5.55 -3.21 -1.94
C ASN A 88 -6.24 -4.29 -2.78
N ASP A 89 -6.59 -5.40 -2.14
CA ASP A 89 -7.29 -6.51 -2.77
C ASP A 89 -8.76 -6.20 -3.10
N LYS A 90 -9.31 -5.11 -2.53
CA LYS A 90 -10.68 -4.62 -2.79
C LYS A 90 -10.75 -3.55 -3.88
N ALA A 91 -9.63 -3.19 -4.51
CA ALA A 91 -9.64 -2.22 -5.61
C ALA A 91 -10.48 -2.73 -6.79
N ARG A 92 -11.24 -1.83 -7.44
CA ARG A 92 -11.99 -2.14 -8.67
C ARG A 92 -11.43 -1.29 -9.80
N ILE A 93 -11.00 -1.94 -10.88
CA ILE A 93 -10.33 -1.26 -11.98
C ILE A 93 -11.08 -1.52 -13.28
N ALA A 94 -11.54 -0.45 -13.93
CA ALA A 94 -12.06 -0.48 -15.28
C ALA A 94 -11.01 0.05 -16.26
N ILE A 95 -10.99 -0.49 -17.49
CA ILE A 95 -10.09 -0.04 -18.55
C ILE A 95 -10.94 0.42 -19.73
N VAL A 96 -10.69 1.65 -20.19
CA VAL A 96 -11.38 2.27 -21.32
C VAL A 96 -10.34 2.64 -22.38
N PRO A 97 -10.23 1.87 -23.47
CA PRO A 97 -9.48 2.33 -24.63
C PRO A 97 -10.23 3.51 -25.26
N PHE A 98 -9.51 4.57 -25.60
CA PHE A 98 -10.06 5.77 -26.23
C PHE A 98 -9.24 6.16 -27.45
N GLY A 99 -9.89 6.46 -28.57
CA GLY A 99 -9.23 6.82 -29.82
C GLY A 99 -10.06 6.34 -31.00
N LYS A 100 -9.88 7.00 -32.15
CA LYS A 100 -10.52 6.58 -33.40
C LYS A 100 -9.68 5.47 -34.03
N TYR A 101 -10.28 4.30 -34.22
CA TYR A 101 -9.68 3.16 -34.93
C TYR A 101 -9.46 3.48 -36.41
#